data_AF-A0A383C2P6-F1
#
_entry.id   AF-A0A383C2P6-F1
#
_cell.length_a   1.000
_cell.length_b   1.000
_cell.length_c   1.000
_cell.angle_alpha   90.00
_cell.angle_beta   90.00
_cell.angle_gamma   90.00
#
_symmetry.space_group_name_H-M   'P 1'
#
loop_
_entity.id
_entity.type
_entity.pdbx_description
1 polymer ?
#
loop_
_entity_poly.entity_id
_entity_poly.type
_entity_poly.pdbx_seq_one_letter_code
_entity_poly.pdbx_strand_id
1 'polypeptide(L)'
;AISVATALTAPRQRLARLGATLLLLTFIPITAGAGILGSNMFSIYPDGLTALRAGQAIPADTAVVARTDPYPFGDPVPQGISDTISAISSELLYLPTGLRVMLIDPLPNHLGRSPYMKYPFAEHLLWYPMLILGLVGGWVIVKRWETASIEVIYTLFVIGGLAAMWGLAEGNFGTAHRHRGELVWGIAVLDGIGIDYLLGRRQPRPTAVDKQ
;
A
#
# COMPACT_ATOMS: atom_id res chain seq x y z
N ALA A 1 -3.18 -21.36 -0.34
CA ALA A 1 -2.99 -20.79 1.01
C ALA A 1 -2.29 -21.77 1.96
N ILE A 2 -2.87 -22.94 2.22
CA ILE A 2 -2.34 -23.93 3.19
C ILE A 2 -0.93 -24.41 2.83
N SER A 3 -0.64 -24.72 1.56
CA SER A 3 0.67 -25.20 1.09
C SER A 3 1.79 -24.15 1.18
N VAL A 4 1.43 -22.86 1.12
CA VAL A 4 2.38 -21.74 1.26
C VAL A 4 2.68 -21.50 2.74
N ALA A 5 1.65 -21.58 3.59
CA ALA A 5 1.80 -21.48 5.03
C ALA A 5 2.64 -22.64 5.63
N THR A 6 2.48 -23.86 5.12
CA THR A 6 3.32 -25.00 5.54
C THR A 6 4.76 -24.89 5.04
N ALA A 7 5.01 -24.35 3.85
CA ALA A 7 6.36 -24.09 3.36
C ALA A 7 7.09 -22.99 4.17
N LEU A 8 6.35 -21.98 4.63
CA LEU A 8 6.89 -20.86 5.42
C LEU A 8 7.18 -21.22 6.89
N THR A 9 6.62 -22.31 7.43
CA THR A 9 6.78 -22.70 8.83
C THR A 9 7.94 -23.67 9.10
N ALA A 10 8.51 -24.34 8.08
CA ALA A 10 9.57 -25.35 8.27
C ALA A 10 10.94 -24.73 8.63
N PRO A 11 11.49 -24.91 9.85
CA PRO A 11 12.57 -24.07 10.41
C PRO A 11 13.96 -24.24 9.76
N ARG A 12 14.16 -25.22 8.87
CA ARG A 12 15.48 -25.53 8.27
C ARG A 12 15.61 -25.24 6.77
N GLN A 13 14.60 -24.67 6.10
CA GLN A 13 14.60 -24.53 4.65
C GLN A 13 14.54 -23.08 4.16
N ARG A 14 15.49 -22.24 4.60
CA ARG A 14 15.56 -20.82 4.17
C ARG A 14 15.56 -20.65 2.64
N LEU A 15 16.31 -21.50 1.92
CA LEU A 15 16.35 -21.47 0.45
C LEU A 15 15.01 -21.87 -0.19
N ALA A 16 14.33 -22.88 0.34
CA ALA A 16 13.02 -23.28 -0.19
C ALA A 16 11.96 -22.19 0.04
N ARG A 17 12.02 -21.48 1.18
CA ARG A 17 11.14 -20.33 1.45
C ARG A 17 11.39 -19.19 0.48
N LEU A 18 12.65 -18.84 0.25
CA LEU A 18 13.03 -17.83 -0.74
C LEU A 18 12.55 -18.22 -2.14
N GLY A 19 12.78 -19.48 -2.55
CA GLY A 19 12.32 -20.00 -3.83
C GLY A 19 10.80 -19.97 -3.98
N ALA A 20 10.05 -20.42 -2.97
CA ALA A 20 8.59 -20.38 -2.97
C ALA A 20 8.04 -18.94 -3.00
N THR A 21 8.68 -18.03 -2.27
CA THR A 21 8.29 -16.60 -2.25
C THR A 21 8.53 -15.96 -3.61
N LEU A 22 9.70 -16.18 -4.21
CA LEU A 22 10.03 -15.69 -5.56
C LEU A 22 9.10 -16.29 -6.62
N LEU A 23 8.78 -17.59 -6.50
CA LEU A 23 7.85 -18.27 -7.40
C LEU A 23 6.44 -17.70 -7.26
N LEU A 24 5.94 -17.45 -6.06
CA LEU A 24 4.63 -16.82 -5.86
C LEU A 24 4.61 -15.39 -6.40
N LEU A 25 5.65 -14.60 -6.12
CA LEU A 25 5.79 -13.22 -6.58
C LEU A 25 5.89 -13.11 -8.11
N THR A 26 6.33 -14.15 -8.81
CA THR A 26 6.39 -14.17 -10.27
C THR A 26 5.17 -14.83 -10.90
N PHE A 27 4.71 -15.97 -10.38
CA PHE A 27 3.65 -16.75 -10.98
C PHE A 27 2.27 -16.10 -10.84
N ILE A 28 1.96 -15.50 -9.68
CA ILE A 28 0.66 -14.85 -9.45
C ILE A 28 0.45 -13.67 -10.43
N PRO A 29 1.40 -12.74 -10.60
CA PRO A 29 1.24 -11.67 -11.59
C PRO A 29 1.09 -12.18 -13.03
N ILE A 30 1.82 -13.24 -13.41
CA ILE A 30 1.73 -13.80 -14.77
C ILE A 30 0.32 -14.35 -15.03
N THR A 31 -0.24 -15.14 -14.10
CA THR A 31 -1.57 -15.74 -14.30
C THR A 31 -2.71 -14.74 -14.20
N ALA A 32 -2.52 -13.64 -13.47
CA ALA A 32 -3.45 -12.51 -13.42
C ALA A 32 -3.37 -11.58 -14.66
N GLY A 33 -2.53 -11.89 -15.64
CA GLY A 33 -2.30 -11.03 -16.82
C GLY A 33 -1.46 -9.78 -16.52
N ALA A 34 -0.99 -9.61 -15.29
CA ALA A 34 -0.17 -8.50 -14.84
C ALA A 34 1.29 -8.56 -15.36
N GLY A 35 1.72 -9.64 -16.01
CA GLY A 35 3.08 -9.78 -16.56
C GLY A 35 4.14 -10.15 -15.51
N ILE A 36 5.41 -10.26 -15.92
CA ILE A 36 6.49 -10.60 -14.99
C ILE A 36 6.67 -9.42 -14.03
N LEU A 37 6.56 -9.67 -12.72
CA LEU A 37 6.64 -8.64 -11.68
C LEU A 37 5.60 -7.49 -11.82
N GLY A 38 4.49 -7.74 -12.52
CA GLY A 38 3.47 -6.70 -12.71
C GLY A 38 3.74 -5.73 -13.87
N SER A 39 4.72 -6.02 -14.75
CA SER A 39 5.11 -5.16 -15.87
C SER A 39 3.93 -4.73 -16.75
N ASN A 40 2.96 -5.62 -16.96
CA ASN A 40 1.81 -5.35 -17.82
C ASN A 40 0.76 -4.50 -17.12
N MET A 41 0.72 -4.42 -15.78
CA MET A 41 -0.21 -3.50 -15.11
C MET A 41 0.05 -2.04 -15.48
N PHE A 42 1.29 -1.71 -15.83
CA PHE A 42 1.70 -0.40 -16.31
C PHE A 42 1.44 -0.19 -17.81
N SER A 43 1.14 -1.26 -18.57
CA SER A 43 0.92 -1.21 -20.02
C SER A 43 -0.51 -1.55 -20.46
N ILE A 44 -1.35 -2.10 -19.57
CA ILE A 44 -2.72 -2.56 -19.90
C ILE A 44 -3.69 -1.39 -20.13
N TYR A 45 -3.37 -0.19 -19.62
CA TYR A 45 -4.09 1.02 -20.00
C TYR A 45 -3.31 1.74 -21.11
N PRO A 46 -3.86 1.89 -22.33
CA PRO A 46 -3.18 2.58 -23.44
C PRO A 46 -2.79 4.02 -23.09
N ASP A 47 -3.41 4.60 -22.05
CA ASP A 47 -3.19 5.95 -21.53
C ASP A 47 -2.60 5.97 -20.09
N GLY A 48 -2.13 4.83 -19.57
CA GLY A 48 -1.48 4.70 -18.25
C GLY A 48 -2.39 4.87 -17.02
N LEU A 49 -1.78 4.99 -15.82
CA LEU A 49 -2.51 5.19 -14.55
C LEU A 49 -3.31 6.50 -14.51
N THR A 50 -2.95 7.47 -15.36
CA THR A 50 -3.68 8.73 -15.49
C THR A 50 -5.09 8.53 -16.04
N ALA A 51 -5.28 7.64 -17.02
CA ALA A 51 -6.61 7.31 -17.52
C ALA A 51 -7.42 6.45 -16.55
N LEU A 52 -6.77 5.56 -15.79
CA LEU A 52 -7.44 4.84 -14.70
C LEU A 52 -7.97 5.83 -13.65
N ARG A 53 -7.15 6.80 -13.22
CA ARG A 53 -7.54 7.87 -12.30
C ARG A 53 -8.66 8.74 -12.87
N ALA A 54 -8.57 9.12 -14.14
CA ALA A 54 -9.61 9.88 -14.84
C ALA A 54 -10.93 9.09 -14.91
N GLY A 55 -10.88 7.79 -15.21
CA GLY A 55 -12.04 6.90 -15.21
C GLY A 55 -12.69 6.76 -13.83
N GLN A 56 -11.89 6.66 -12.76
CA GLN A 56 -12.38 6.65 -11.38
C GLN A 56 -12.86 8.03 -10.87
N ALA A 57 -12.46 9.10 -11.55
CA ALA A 57 -12.85 10.47 -11.27
C ALA A 57 -14.17 10.89 -11.93
N ILE A 58 -14.60 10.23 -13.01
CA ILE A 58 -15.90 10.46 -13.65
C ILE A 58 -16.93 9.59 -12.89
N PRO A 59 -17.68 10.06 -11.87
CA PRO A 59 -18.40 11.34 -11.73
C PRO A 59 -18.26 11.97 -10.31
N ALA A 60 -17.05 11.97 -9.76
CA ALA A 60 -16.81 12.28 -8.36
C ALA A 60 -16.50 13.77 -8.12
N ASP A 61 -17.30 14.42 -7.27
CA ASP A 61 -17.08 15.81 -6.82
C ASP A 61 -15.76 16.01 -6.04
N THR A 62 -15.09 14.92 -5.68
CA THR A 62 -13.83 14.89 -4.94
C THR A 62 -12.62 14.49 -5.78
N ALA A 63 -12.78 14.34 -7.10
CA ALA A 63 -11.70 13.96 -7.99
C ALA A 63 -10.52 14.94 -7.92
N VAL A 64 -9.31 14.41 -7.78
CA VAL A 64 -8.08 15.17 -8.00
C VAL A 64 -7.76 15.06 -9.48
N VAL A 65 -8.25 16.03 -10.26
CA VAL A 65 -7.99 16.06 -11.71
C VAL A 65 -6.52 16.37 -11.94
N ALA A 66 -5.75 15.36 -12.34
CA ALA A 66 -4.46 15.62 -12.99
C ALA A 66 -4.76 16.45 -14.24
N ARG A 67 -4.11 17.61 -14.39
CA ARG A 67 -4.33 18.51 -15.53
C ARG A 67 -4.01 17.76 -16.82
N THR A 68 -5.02 17.18 -17.45
CA THR A 68 -4.94 16.66 -18.82
C THR A 68 -5.03 17.88 -19.72
N ASP A 69 -3.91 18.31 -20.27
CA ASP A 69 -3.96 19.18 -21.44
C ASP A 69 -4.81 18.45 -22.50
N PRO A 70 -5.75 19.15 -23.17
CA PRO A 70 -6.62 18.51 -24.13
C PRO A 70 -5.79 18.02 -25.31
N TYR A 71 -5.53 16.72 -25.38
CA TYR A 71 -4.98 16.12 -26.58
C TYR A 71 -6.08 16.11 -27.65
N PRO A 72 -5.93 16.86 -28.75
CA PRO A 72 -6.83 16.74 -29.87
C PRO A 72 -6.54 15.39 -30.53
N PHE A 73 -7.61 14.61 -30.75
CA PHE A 73 -7.66 13.38 -31.53
C PHE A 73 -6.62 13.38 -32.67
N GLY A 74 -5.50 12.70 -32.45
CA GLY A 74 -4.41 12.55 -33.40
C GLY A 74 -3.81 11.17 -33.16
N ASP A 75 -3.58 10.44 -34.25
CA ASP A 75 -3.15 9.04 -34.25
C ASP A 75 -2.02 8.76 -33.25
N PRO A 76 -1.97 7.57 -32.62
CA PRO A 76 -0.93 7.22 -31.66
C PRO A 76 0.42 7.21 -32.38
N VAL A 77 1.16 8.31 -32.27
CA VAL A 77 2.58 8.36 -32.62
C VAL A 77 3.27 7.33 -31.73
N PRO A 78 4.11 6.43 -32.25
CA PRO A 78 4.90 5.51 -31.43
C PRO A 78 5.86 6.33 -30.56
N GLN A 79 5.40 6.64 -29.36
CA GLN A 79 6.11 7.44 -28.38
C GLN A 79 7.26 6.60 -27.81
N GLY A 80 8.48 7.11 -27.99
CA GLY A 80 9.71 6.41 -27.62
C GLY A 80 9.88 6.28 -26.11
N ILE A 81 10.93 5.56 -25.71
CA ILE A 81 11.33 5.27 -24.31
C ILE A 81 11.33 6.54 -23.41
N SER A 82 11.59 7.72 -23.96
CA SER A 82 11.55 9.01 -23.24
C SER A 82 10.17 9.36 -22.67
N ASP A 83 9.09 9.02 -23.35
CA ASP A 83 7.73 9.30 -22.89
C ASP A 83 7.33 8.34 -21.77
N THR A 84 7.79 7.08 -21.82
CA THR A 84 7.60 6.10 -20.74
C THR A 84 8.32 6.50 -19.46
N ILE A 85 9.57 6.97 -19.55
CA ILE A 85 10.33 7.44 -18.38
C ILE A 85 9.66 8.67 -17.74
N SER A 86 9.18 9.59 -18.58
CA SER A 86 8.47 10.79 -18.13
C SER A 86 7.14 10.41 -17.44
N ALA A 87 6.40 9.45 -17.99
CA ALA A 87 5.19 8.91 -17.38
C ALA A 87 5.44 8.28 -16.01
N ILE A 88 6.41 7.37 -15.88
CA ILE A 88 6.76 6.73 -14.58
C ILE A 88 7.16 7.80 -13.55
N SER A 89 7.93 8.81 -13.96
CA SER A 89 8.33 9.89 -13.06
C SER A 89 7.12 10.68 -12.55
N SER A 90 6.15 10.97 -13.42
CA SER A 90 4.93 11.70 -13.06
C SER A 90 4.04 10.90 -12.12
N GLU A 91 3.98 9.58 -12.26
CA GLU A 91 3.24 8.67 -11.39
C GLU A 91 3.89 8.59 -10.00
N LEU A 92 5.21 8.45 -9.93
CA LEU A 92 5.95 8.47 -8.66
C LEU A 92 5.81 9.82 -7.93
N LEU A 93 5.76 10.93 -8.66
CA LEU A 93 5.50 12.25 -8.09
C LEU A 93 4.07 12.41 -7.56
N TYR A 94 3.11 11.61 -8.05
CA TYR A 94 1.74 11.59 -7.54
C TYR A 94 1.60 10.78 -6.25
N LEU A 95 2.46 9.78 -6.02
CA LEU A 95 2.38 8.89 -4.86
C LEU A 95 2.19 9.60 -3.51
N PRO A 96 2.89 10.70 -3.16
CA PRO A 96 2.65 11.42 -1.92
C PRO A 96 1.22 11.97 -1.80
N THR A 97 0.65 12.44 -2.91
CA THR A 97 -0.72 12.94 -2.97
C THR A 97 -1.72 11.81 -2.78
N GLY A 98 -1.53 10.69 -3.49
CA GLY A 98 -2.37 9.51 -3.36
C GLY A 98 -2.33 8.89 -1.96
N LEU A 99 -1.15 8.77 -1.36
CA LEU A 99 -0.99 8.31 0.02
C LEU A 99 -1.70 9.22 1.02
N ARG A 100 -1.64 10.54 0.83
CA ARG A 100 -2.41 11.48 1.65
C ARG A 100 -3.92 11.24 1.50
N VAL A 101 -4.42 11.14 0.27
CA VAL A 101 -5.86 10.91 0.02
C VAL A 101 -6.32 9.59 0.63
N MET A 102 -5.48 8.55 0.56
CA MET A 102 -5.81 7.22 1.08
C MET A 102 -5.73 7.13 2.61
N LEU A 103 -4.67 7.67 3.21
CA LEU A 103 -4.37 7.47 4.63
C LEU A 103 -4.89 8.60 5.52
N ILE A 104 -4.95 9.83 5.03
CA ILE A 104 -5.14 11.04 5.87
C ILE A 104 -6.50 11.71 5.64
N ASP A 105 -7.05 11.62 4.43
CA ASP A 105 -8.34 12.21 4.12
C ASP A 105 -9.51 11.30 4.61
N PRO A 106 -10.64 11.88 5.06
CA PRO A 106 -11.02 13.27 4.91
C PRO A 106 -10.54 14.15 6.07
N LEU A 107 -10.01 15.32 5.72
CA LEU A 107 -9.65 16.36 6.68
C LEU A 107 -10.88 17.18 7.11
N PRO A 108 -10.85 17.86 8.28
CA PRO A 108 -11.99 18.66 8.77
C PRO A 108 -12.48 19.72 7.78
N ASN A 109 -11.58 20.29 6.98
CA ASN A 109 -11.91 21.26 5.94
C ASN A 109 -12.64 20.64 4.72
N HIS A 110 -12.72 19.32 4.62
CA HIS A 110 -13.47 18.62 3.56
C HIS A 110 -14.94 18.35 3.93
N LEU A 111 -15.33 18.56 5.20
CA LEU A 111 -16.70 18.33 5.68
C LEU A 111 -17.75 19.15 4.93
N GLY A 112 -17.39 20.32 4.40
CA GLY A 112 -18.29 21.18 3.63
C GLY A 112 -18.51 20.76 2.17
N ARG A 113 -17.76 19.79 1.65
CA ARG A 113 -17.86 19.38 0.23
C ARG A 113 -19.11 18.56 -0.07
N SER A 114 -19.60 17.79 0.90
CA SER A 114 -20.81 16.98 0.75
C SER A 114 -21.42 16.65 2.13
N PRO A 115 -22.76 16.66 2.28
CA PRO A 115 -23.42 16.32 3.54
C PRO A 115 -23.14 14.89 4.01
N TYR A 116 -22.68 14.01 3.12
CA TYR A 116 -22.33 12.63 3.43
C TYR A 116 -20.90 12.45 3.98
N MET A 117 -20.04 13.49 3.91
CA MET A 117 -18.65 13.42 4.40
C MET A 117 -18.52 13.26 5.92
N LYS A 118 -19.58 13.55 6.68
CA LYS A 118 -19.59 13.40 8.14
C LYS A 118 -19.38 11.95 8.61
N TYR A 119 -19.85 10.96 7.85
CA TYR A 119 -19.70 9.54 8.24
C TYR A 119 -18.28 9.03 8.02
N PRO A 120 -17.65 9.21 6.83
CA PRO A 120 -16.25 8.86 6.63
C PRO A 120 -15.32 9.63 7.58
N PHE A 121 -15.64 10.89 7.90
CA PHE A 121 -14.88 11.68 8.87
C PHE A 121 -14.97 11.13 10.29
N ALA A 122 -16.16 10.73 10.75
CA ALA A 122 -16.33 10.12 12.06
C ALA A 122 -15.53 8.81 12.20
N GLU A 123 -15.53 7.96 11.17
CA GLU A 123 -14.66 6.78 11.11
C GLU A 123 -13.18 7.17 11.16
N HIS A 124 -12.82 8.27 10.49
CA HIS A 124 -11.44 8.75 10.46
C HIS A 124 -10.90 9.23 11.82
N LEU A 125 -11.77 9.65 12.74
CA LEU A 125 -11.36 9.98 14.11
C LEU A 125 -10.78 8.77 14.86
N LEU A 126 -11.26 7.55 14.57
CA LEU A 126 -10.68 6.32 15.12
C LEU A 126 -9.41 5.90 14.36
N TRP A 127 -9.35 6.24 13.08
CA TRP A 127 -8.22 5.92 12.21
C TRP A 127 -6.94 6.69 12.56
N TYR A 128 -7.02 7.97 12.96
CA TYR A 128 -5.82 8.76 13.26
C TYR A 128 -4.99 8.20 14.43
N PRO A 129 -5.56 7.85 15.60
CA PRO A 129 -4.81 7.21 16.67
C PRO A 129 -4.16 5.89 16.23
N MET A 130 -4.88 5.09 15.44
CA MET A 130 -4.34 3.85 14.87
C MET A 130 -3.14 4.16 13.98
N LEU A 131 -3.26 5.06 13.00
CA LEU A 131 -2.13 5.44 12.16
C LEU A 131 -0.91 5.92 12.96
N ILE A 132 -1.10 6.73 14.00
CA ILE A 132 0.01 7.20 14.85
C ILE A 132 0.69 6.02 15.53
N LEU A 133 -0.08 5.11 16.13
CA LEU A 133 0.46 3.91 16.80
C LEU A 133 1.14 2.97 15.80
N GLY A 134 0.56 2.79 14.62
CA GLY A 134 1.11 1.98 13.55
C GLY A 134 2.41 2.56 12.99
N LEU A 135 2.52 3.88 12.88
CA LEU A 135 3.78 4.56 12.53
C LEU A 135 4.85 4.35 13.60
N VAL A 136 4.49 4.42 14.89
CA VAL A 136 5.40 4.09 15.99
C VAL A 136 5.85 2.63 15.90
N GLY A 137 4.93 1.69 15.67
CA GLY A 137 5.24 0.27 15.49
C GLY A 137 6.16 0.01 14.30
N GLY A 138 5.86 0.62 13.15
CA GLY A 138 6.69 0.58 11.95
C GLY A 138 8.10 1.12 12.19
N TRP A 139 8.21 2.25 12.87
CA TRP A 139 9.50 2.83 13.26
C TRP A 139 10.30 1.91 14.19
N VAL A 140 9.64 1.26 15.16
CA VAL A 140 10.26 0.27 16.05
C VAL A 140 10.81 -0.92 15.25
N ILE A 141 10.07 -1.42 14.26
CA ILE A 141 10.50 -2.51 13.37
C ILE A 141 11.73 -2.09 12.57
N VAL A 142 11.71 -0.91 11.95
CA VAL A 142 12.85 -0.38 11.17
C VAL A 142 14.08 -0.23 12.07
N LYS A 143 13.92 0.31 13.28
CA LYS A 143 15.02 0.45 14.24
C LYS A 143 15.57 -0.89 14.73
N ARG A 144 14.77 -1.95 14.70
CA ARG A 144 15.11 -3.29 15.20
C ARG A 144 15.17 -4.34 14.09
N TRP A 145 15.42 -3.93 12.85
CA TRP A 145 15.29 -4.77 11.66
C TRP A 145 16.03 -6.11 11.75
N GLU A 146 17.22 -6.11 12.36
CA GLU A 146 18.05 -7.32 12.54
C GLU A 146 17.42 -8.37 13.47
N THR A 147 16.52 -7.94 14.35
CA THR A 147 15.86 -8.77 15.37
C THR A 147 14.36 -8.92 15.16
N ALA A 148 13.79 -8.15 14.22
CA ALA A 148 12.38 -8.24 13.89
C ALA A 148 12.07 -9.61 13.26
N SER A 149 10.94 -10.20 13.66
CA SER A 149 10.53 -11.47 13.07
C SER A 149 10.19 -11.27 11.59
N ILE A 150 10.41 -12.30 10.78
CA ILE A 150 10.19 -12.22 9.33
C ILE A 150 8.73 -11.95 8.99
N GLU A 151 7.79 -12.40 9.84
CA GLU A 151 6.36 -12.19 9.71
C GLU A 151 5.98 -10.71 9.88
N VAL A 152 6.64 -10.02 10.82
CA VAL A 152 6.43 -8.59 11.07
C VAL A 152 7.01 -7.75 9.94
N ILE A 153 8.20 -8.11 9.45
CA ILE A 153 8.81 -7.48 8.27
C ILE A 153 7.91 -7.66 7.04
N TYR A 154 7.42 -8.89 6.81
CA TYR A 154 6.47 -9.17 5.74
C TYR A 154 5.21 -8.32 5.85
N THR A 155 4.65 -8.20 7.05
CA THR A 155 3.46 -7.36 7.31
C THR A 155 3.73 -5.91 6.95
N LEU A 156 4.88 -5.34 7.35
CA LEU A 156 5.27 -3.97 7.01
C LEU A 156 5.40 -3.78 5.50
N PHE A 157 6.02 -4.73 4.79
CA PHE A 157 6.15 -4.68 3.33
C PHE A 157 4.81 -4.78 2.62
N VAL A 158 3.93 -5.69 3.05
CA VAL A 158 2.60 -5.86 2.44
C VAL A 158 1.77 -4.60 2.63
N ILE A 159 1.73 -4.02 3.83
CA ILE A 159 0.99 -2.80 4.09
C ILE A 159 1.58 -1.61 3.35
N GLY A 160 2.91 -1.46 3.33
CA GLY A 160 3.57 -0.42 2.55
C GLY A 160 3.32 -0.56 1.05
N GLY A 161 3.37 -1.78 0.52
CA GLY A 161 3.09 -2.09 -0.88
C GLY A 161 1.63 -1.83 -1.26
N LEU A 162 0.67 -2.26 -0.45
CA LEU A 162 -0.75 -1.98 -0.66
C LEU A 162 -1.04 -0.49 -0.59
N ALA A 163 -0.49 0.22 0.40
CA ALA A 163 -0.66 1.67 0.50
C ALA A 163 -0.09 2.39 -0.73
N ALA A 164 1.10 1.97 -1.21
CA ALA A 164 1.70 2.56 -2.40
C ALA A 164 0.90 2.23 -3.68
N MET A 165 0.48 0.98 -3.85
CA MET A 165 -0.32 0.53 -4.98
C MET A 165 -1.64 1.32 -5.06
N TRP A 166 -2.39 1.39 -3.96
CA TRP A 166 -3.65 2.12 -3.90
C TRP A 166 -3.44 3.64 -3.99
N GLY A 167 -2.37 4.18 -3.40
CA GLY A 167 -2.01 5.59 -3.58
C GLY A 167 -1.71 5.96 -5.03
N LEU A 168 -1.13 5.06 -5.82
CA LEU A 168 -0.89 5.30 -7.25
C LEU A 168 -2.16 5.14 -8.10
N ALA A 169 -2.97 4.14 -7.76
CA ALA A 169 -4.18 3.80 -8.51
C ALA A 169 -5.29 4.84 -8.31
N GLU A 170 -5.47 5.35 -7.09
CA GLU A 170 -6.67 6.09 -6.75
C GLU A 170 -6.57 7.59 -7.05
N GLY A 171 -7.50 8.06 -7.90
CA GLY A 171 -7.70 9.49 -8.22
C GLY A 171 -8.81 10.18 -7.43
N ASN A 172 -9.51 9.41 -6.59
CA ASN A 172 -10.74 9.83 -5.93
C ASN A 172 -10.78 9.38 -4.47
N PHE A 173 -11.28 10.27 -3.62
CA PHE A 173 -11.49 10.02 -2.21
C PHE A 173 -12.41 8.82 -1.93
N GLY A 174 -13.53 8.70 -2.66
CA GLY A 174 -14.55 7.68 -2.36
C GLY A 174 -14.07 6.24 -2.57
N THR A 175 -13.21 6.02 -3.55
CA THR A 175 -12.59 4.72 -3.85
C THR A 175 -11.41 4.46 -2.93
N ALA A 176 -10.54 5.46 -2.70
CA ALA A 176 -9.46 5.37 -1.72
C ALA A 176 -9.97 5.01 -0.32
N HIS A 177 -11.12 5.57 0.11
CA HIS A 177 -11.76 5.25 1.38
C HIS A 177 -12.19 3.78 1.50
N ARG A 178 -12.67 3.16 0.40
CA ARG A 178 -13.07 1.73 0.39
C ARG A 178 -11.86 0.81 0.51
N HIS A 179 -10.78 1.13 -0.22
CA HIS A 179 -9.56 0.32 -0.23
C HIS A 179 -8.72 0.51 1.04
N ARG A 180 -8.89 1.61 1.76
CA ARG A 180 -8.31 1.79 3.11
C ARG A 180 -8.69 0.67 4.07
N GLY A 181 -9.89 0.11 3.95
CA GLY A 181 -10.34 -1.04 4.74
C GLY A 181 -9.39 -2.24 4.66
N GLU A 182 -8.68 -2.40 3.54
CA GLU A 182 -7.72 -3.47 3.32
C GLU A 182 -6.41 -3.29 4.10
N LEU A 183 -6.12 -2.06 4.57
CA LEU A 183 -4.93 -1.77 5.37
C LEU A 183 -5.18 -1.93 6.88
N VAL A 184 -6.44 -1.97 7.31
CA VAL A 184 -6.83 -1.93 8.74
C VAL A 184 -6.16 -3.05 9.53
N TRP A 185 -6.13 -4.27 9.00
CA TRP A 185 -5.59 -5.43 9.72
C TRP A 185 -4.09 -5.30 9.99
N GLY A 186 -3.32 -4.83 9.01
CA GLY A 186 -1.87 -4.72 9.18
C GLY A 186 -1.48 -3.50 10.00
N ILE A 187 -2.26 -2.41 9.90
CA ILE A 187 -2.12 -1.29 10.85
C ILE A 187 -2.41 -1.76 12.27
N ALA A 188 -3.46 -2.55 12.52
CA ALA A 188 -3.74 -3.09 13.85
C ALA A 188 -2.58 -3.95 14.41
N VAL A 189 -1.87 -4.71 13.56
CA VAL A 189 -0.65 -5.44 13.96
C VAL A 189 0.46 -4.45 14.36
N LEU A 190 0.69 -3.42 13.55
CA LEU A 190 1.69 -2.38 13.85
C LEU A 190 1.33 -1.59 15.12
N ASP A 191 0.05 -1.31 15.36
CA ASP A 191 -0.46 -0.62 16.54
C ASP A 191 -0.13 -1.42 17.79
N GLY A 192 -0.34 -2.74 17.77
CA GLY A 192 0.01 -3.61 18.89
C GLY A 192 1.48 -3.52 19.27
N ILE A 193 2.37 -3.45 18.26
CA ILE A 193 3.82 -3.24 18.46
C ILE A 193 4.11 -1.85 19.01
N GLY A 194 3.44 -0.82 18.49
CA GLY A 194 3.57 0.56 18.97
C GLY A 194 3.12 0.73 20.42
N ILE A 195 1.99 0.12 20.79
CA ILE A 195 1.47 0.11 22.17
C ILE A 195 2.42 -0.63 23.10
N ASP A 196 2.89 -1.83 22.73
CA ASP A 196 3.84 -2.60 23.55
C ASP A 196 5.12 -1.81 23.83
N TYR A 197 5.63 -1.11 22.80
CA TYR A 197 6.76 -0.21 22.92
C TYR A 197 6.49 0.97 23.86
N LEU A 198 5.37 1.68 23.69
CA LEU A 198 5.02 2.85 24.52
C LEU A 198 4.74 2.48 25.98
N LEU A 199 4.18 1.29 26.23
CA LEU A 199 3.96 0.77 27.58
C LEU A 199 5.26 0.28 28.24
N GLY A 200 6.40 0.31 27.54
CA GLY A 200 7.68 -0.09 28.10
C GLY A 200 7.75 -1.57 28.47
N ARG A 201 6.86 -2.40 27.90
CA ARG A 201 6.86 -3.85 28.11
C ARG A 201 8.09 -4.43 27.41
N ARG A 202 9.19 -4.50 28.15
CA ARG A 202 10.39 -5.20 27.68
C ARG A 202 10.02 -6.66 27.52
N GLN A 203 10.22 -7.20 26.32
CA GLN A 203 10.18 -8.65 26.12
C GLN A 203 11.03 -9.32 27.22
N PRO A 204 10.52 -10.35 27.90
CA PRO A 204 11.33 -11.11 28.84
C PRO A 204 12.56 -11.59 28.10
N ARG A 205 13.72 -11.11 28.53
CA ARG A 205 15.01 -11.58 28.04
C ARG A 205 14.99 -13.10 28.20
N PRO A 206 15.29 -13.91 27.17
CA PRO A 206 15.37 -15.36 27.32
C PRO A 206 16.30 -15.64 28.49
N THR A 207 15.75 -16.05 29.62
CA THR A 207 16.55 -16.45 30.77
C THR A 207 17.35 -17.65 30.31
N ALA A 208 18.68 -17.58 30.45
CA ALA A 208 19.64 -18.57 29.97
C ALA A 208 19.53 -19.96 30.65
N VAL A 209 18.36 -20.29 31.20
CA VAL A 209 18.09 -21.45 32.05
C VAL A 209 17.68 -22.68 31.23
N ASP A 210 17.25 -22.54 29.97
CA ASP A 210 16.95 -23.70 29.10
C ASP A 210 18.17 -24.24 28.32
N LYS A 211 19.37 -24.11 28.92
CA LYS A 211 20.56 -24.84 28.46
C LYS A 211 21.01 -25.82 29.55
N GLN A 212 20.16 -26.80 29.84
CA GLN A 212 20.57 -28.05 30.48
C GLN A 212 20.01 -29.24 29.71
#